data_AF-A0A8C7NVX7-F1
#
_entry.id   AF-A0A8C7NVX7-F1
#
_cell.length_a   1.000
_cell.length_b   1.000
_cell.length_c   1.000
_cell.angle_alpha   90.00
_cell.angle_beta   90.00
_cell.angle_gamma   90.00
#
_symmetry.space_group_name_H-M   'P 1'
#
loop_
_entity.id
_entity.type
_entity.pdbx_description
1 polymer ?
#
loop_
_entity_poly.entity_id
_entity_poly.type
_entity_poly.pdbx_seq_one_letter_code
_entity_poly.pdbx_strand_id
1 'polypeptide(L)'
;MMFSNMAIFGEAAIYLRKPERERIAAQNIPFDAKTACYVTDSKELYLKGNIQKRDSGKVTVKITVTEDDVYPMNPPKFDKIEDMAMMTHLNEATVLYNLKERYAAWMIYTYSGLFCVTVNPYKWLPVYNQEVVVAYRGKKRMEAPPHIFSVSDNAYQFMLTDRENQSVLIT
;
A
#
# COMPACT_ATOMS: atom_id res chain seq x y z
N MET A 1 -16.38 9.05 -5.49
CA MET A 1 -15.47 8.74 -4.37
C MET A 1 -15.20 10.04 -3.63
N MET A 2 -15.62 10.15 -2.37
CA MET A 2 -15.38 11.35 -1.55
C MET A 2 -13.87 11.52 -1.36
N PHE A 3 -13.29 12.56 -1.95
CA PHE A 3 -11.92 12.95 -1.67
C PHE A 3 -11.86 13.43 -0.23
N SER A 4 -11.21 12.67 0.66
CA SER A 4 -10.82 13.19 1.96
C SER A 4 -9.93 14.40 1.72
N ASN A 5 -10.39 15.60 2.06
CA ASN A 5 -9.60 16.81 1.94
C ASN A 5 -8.32 16.65 2.77
N MET A 6 -7.18 16.47 2.09
CA MET A 6 -5.91 16.20 2.76
C MET A 6 -5.38 17.42 3.55
N ALA A 7 -5.93 18.62 3.33
CA ALA A 7 -5.52 19.83 4.02
C ALA A 7 -5.73 19.77 5.54
N ILE A 8 -6.72 18.99 6.01
CA ILE A 8 -7.00 18.81 7.44
C ILE A 8 -5.89 18.09 8.20
N PHE A 9 -4.98 17.41 7.48
CA PHE A 9 -3.85 16.70 8.07
C PHE A 9 -2.59 17.58 8.13
N GLY A 10 -2.65 18.83 7.66
CA GLY A 10 -1.53 19.77 7.72
C GLY A 10 -0.24 19.19 7.11
N GLU A 11 0.87 19.34 7.82
CA GLU A 11 2.19 18.85 7.40
C GLU A 11 2.26 17.31 7.30
N ALA A 12 1.37 16.60 7.99
CA ALA A 12 1.32 15.13 7.94
C ALA A 12 0.80 14.59 6.61
N ALA A 13 0.08 15.41 5.82
CA ALA A 13 -0.63 14.97 4.62
C ALA A 13 0.25 14.18 3.65
N ILE A 14 1.47 14.66 3.37
CA ILE A 14 2.41 14.05 2.41
C ILE A 14 2.95 12.66 2.84
N TYR A 15 2.88 12.37 4.14
CA TYR A 15 3.27 11.11 4.78
C TYR A 15 2.11 10.12 4.89
N LEU A 16 0.87 10.59 4.69
CA LEU A 16 -0.34 9.76 4.75
C LEU A 16 -0.84 9.37 3.35
N ARG A 17 -0.86 10.33 2.42
CA ARG A 17 -1.32 10.12 1.04
C ARG A 17 -0.64 11.11 0.10
N LYS A 18 -0.17 10.64 -1.06
CA LYS A 18 0.42 11.52 -2.07
C LYS A 18 -0.57 12.50 -2.67
N PRO A 19 -0.12 13.71 -3.07
CA PRO A 19 -0.95 14.66 -3.79
C PRO A 19 -1.63 14.04 -4.99
N GLU A 20 -2.85 14.49 -5.29
CA GLU A 20 -3.66 13.95 -6.40
C GLU A 20 -2.92 14.01 -7.74
N ARG A 21 -2.21 15.10 -8.01
CA ARG A 21 -1.40 15.26 -9.23
C ARG A 21 -0.35 14.15 -9.39
N GLU A 22 0.37 13.81 -8.31
CA GLU A 22 1.37 12.74 -8.34
C GLU A 22 0.72 11.37 -8.53
N ARG A 23 -0.43 11.14 -7.88
CA ARG A 23 -1.20 9.90 -8.04
C ARG A 23 -1.70 9.73 -9.47
N ILE A 24 -2.33 10.75 -10.05
CA ILE A 24 -2.81 10.71 -11.43
C ILE A 24 -1.65 10.46 -12.39
N ALA A 25 -0.52 11.14 -12.20
CA ALA A 25 0.67 10.91 -13.01
C ALA A 25 1.16 9.46 -12.91
N ALA A 26 1.24 8.90 -11.71
CA ALA A 26 1.64 7.51 -11.49
C ALA A 26 0.66 6.50 -12.13
N GLN A 27 -0.64 6.75 -12.02
CA GLN A 27 -1.68 5.89 -12.58
C GLN A 27 -1.73 5.89 -14.12
N ASN A 28 -1.22 6.94 -14.75
CA ASN A 28 -1.18 7.11 -16.21
C ASN A 28 0.13 6.61 -16.85
N ILE A 29 1.05 6.02 -16.07
CA ILE A 29 2.27 5.44 -16.63
C ILE A 29 1.90 4.29 -17.59
N PRO A 30 2.51 4.21 -18.80
CA PRO A 30 2.27 3.11 -19.73
C PRO A 30 2.55 1.75 -19.09
N PHE A 31 1.63 0.81 -19.28
CA PHE A 31 1.72 -0.52 -18.71
C PHE A 31 1.17 -1.56 -19.68
N ASP A 32 1.96 -2.60 -19.93
CA ASP A 32 1.55 -3.77 -20.70
C ASP A 32 1.44 -4.98 -19.78
N ALA A 33 0.20 -5.41 -19.53
CA ALA A 33 -0.11 -6.53 -18.64
C ALA A 33 0.47 -7.88 -19.12
N LYS A 34 0.81 -8.01 -20.41
CA LYS A 34 1.38 -9.26 -20.96
C LYS A 34 2.87 -9.38 -20.68
N THR A 35 3.58 -8.25 -20.55
CA THR A 35 5.04 -8.23 -20.41
C THR A 35 5.48 -7.81 -19.01
N ALA A 36 4.75 -6.95 -18.30
CA ALA A 36 5.10 -6.52 -16.95
C ALA A 36 4.91 -7.63 -15.91
N CYS A 37 6.00 -8.00 -15.24
CA CYS A 37 6.00 -9.08 -14.24
C CYS A 37 7.01 -8.85 -13.11
N TYR A 38 6.89 -9.68 -12.08
CA TYR A 38 7.94 -9.93 -11.11
C TYR A 38 8.55 -11.31 -11.37
N VAL A 39 9.83 -11.47 -11.08
CA VAL A 39 10.53 -12.77 -11.15
C VAL A 39 11.27 -13.05 -9.85
N THR A 40 11.37 -14.30 -9.42
CA THR A 40 12.17 -14.68 -8.24
C THR A 40 13.64 -14.32 -8.45
N ASP A 41 14.31 -13.87 -7.39
CA ASP A 41 15.75 -13.62 -7.39
C ASP A 41 16.39 -14.03 -6.06
N SER A 42 17.58 -14.63 -6.16
CA SER A 42 18.29 -15.16 -4.99
C SER A 42 18.78 -14.10 -3.99
N LYS A 43 18.90 -12.82 -4.40
CA LYS A 43 19.45 -11.74 -3.56
C LYS A 43 18.38 -10.74 -3.12
N GLU A 44 17.53 -10.32 -4.06
CA GLU A 44 16.48 -9.32 -3.84
C GLU A 44 15.11 -9.93 -3.55
N LEU A 45 15.01 -11.27 -3.51
CA LEU A 45 13.80 -12.10 -3.42
C LEU A 45 12.91 -12.01 -4.67
N TYR A 46 12.57 -10.80 -5.11
CA TYR A 46 11.83 -10.54 -6.33
C TYR A 46 12.40 -9.34 -7.11
N LEU A 47 12.44 -9.47 -8.44
CA LEU A 47 12.82 -8.40 -9.36
C LEU A 47 11.64 -7.98 -10.23
N LYS A 48 11.39 -6.67 -10.30
CA LYS A 48 10.46 -6.02 -11.22
C LYS A 48 11.06 -5.89 -12.62
N GLY A 49 10.33 -6.24 -13.67
CA GLY A 49 10.75 -6.02 -15.05
C GLY A 49 9.71 -6.36 -16.13
N ASN A 50 10.14 -6.31 -17.39
CA ASN A 50 9.34 -6.67 -18.55
C ASN A 50 9.92 -7.90 -19.26
N ILE A 51 9.06 -8.83 -19.67
CA ILE A 51 9.44 -10.02 -20.43
C ILE A 51 10.05 -9.62 -21.77
N GLN A 52 11.26 -10.11 -22.03
CA GLN A 52 12.00 -9.91 -23.27
C GLN A 52 11.86 -11.11 -24.21
N LYS A 53 11.90 -12.33 -23.65
CA LYS A 53 11.80 -13.58 -24.41
C LYS A 53 11.05 -14.64 -23.60
N ARG A 54 10.25 -15.47 -24.28
CA ARG A 54 9.75 -16.75 -23.78
C ARG A 54 10.19 -17.84 -24.73
N ASP A 55 10.85 -18.86 -24.20
CA ASP A 55 11.39 -19.97 -25.00
C ASP A 55 11.47 -21.24 -24.16
N SER A 56 10.86 -22.33 -24.65
CA SER A 56 11.01 -23.68 -24.10
C SER A 56 10.79 -23.77 -22.57
N GLY A 57 9.75 -23.09 -22.05
CA GLY A 57 9.39 -23.07 -20.62
C GLY A 57 10.24 -22.14 -19.74
N LYS A 58 11.10 -21.31 -20.35
CA LYS A 58 11.90 -20.29 -19.67
C LYS A 58 11.50 -18.89 -20.11
N VAL A 59 11.59 -17.95 -19.17
CA VAL A 59 11.28 -16.54 -19.37
C VAL A 59 12.50 -15.69 -19.06
N THR A 60 12.86 -14.80 -19.98
CA THR A 60 13.95 -13.84 -19.80
C THR A 60 13.36 -12.45 -19.61
N VAL A 61 13.67 -11.83 -18.47
CA VAL A 61 13.27 -10.45 -18.12
C VAL A 61 14.50 -9.56 -17.96
N LYS A 62 15.45 -10.02 -17.12
CA LYS A 62 16.79 -9.48 -16.88
C LYS A 62 17.74 -10.63 -16.58
N ILE A 63 17.22 -11.55 -15.77
CA ILE A 63 17.68 -12.91 -15.60
C ILE A 63 16.75 -13.87 -16.36
N THR A 64 17.20 -15.11 -16.55
CA THR A 64 16.38 -16.19 -17.11
C THR A 64 15.90 -17.08 -15.97
N VAL A 65 14.58 -17.21 -15.85
CA VAL A 65 13.90 -18.02 -14.83
C VAL A 65 12.94 -19.02 -15.50
N THR A 66 12.37 -19.93 -14.72
CA THR A 66 11.30 -20.81 -15.20
C THR A 66 9.97 -20.05 -15.25
N GLU A 67 8.99 -20.55 -16.02
CA GLU A 67 7.66 -19.92 -16.09
C GLU A 67 6.96 -19.85 -14.72
N ASP A 68 7.18 -20.84 -13.84
CA ASP A 68 6.59 -20.90 -12.49
C ASP A 68 7.14 -19.81 -11.55
N ASP A 69 8.31 -19.26 -11.87
CA ASP A 69 8.97 -18.19 -11.12
C ASP A 69 8.54 -16.79 -11.59
N VAL A 70 7.54 -16.69 -12.48
CA VAL A 70 7.04 -15.43 -13.04
C VAL A 70 5.69 -15.08 -12.44
N TYR A 71 5.61 -13.91 -11.79
CA TYR A 71 4.40 -13.43 -11.14
C TYR A 71 3.80 -12.22 -11.88
N PRO A 72 2.48 -12.16 -12.07
CA PRO A 72 1.84 -11.04 -12.73
C PRO A 72 1.93 -9.77 -11.87
N MET A 73 2.05 -8.62 -12.55
CA MET A 73 2.10 -7.30 -11.93
C MET A 73 0.74 -6.61 -11.98
N ASN A 74 0.40 -5.87 -10.93
CA ASN A 74 -0.78 -5.01 -10.94
C ASN A 74 -0.58 -3.79 -11.85
N PRO A 75 -1.62 -3.34 -12.58
CA PRO A 75 -1.54 -2.13 -13.37
C PRO A 75 -1.32 -0.88 -12.48
N PRO A 76 -0.79 0.24 -13.04
CA PRO A 76 -0.42 1.44 -12.28
C PRO A 76 -1.56 2.10 -11.50
N LYS A 77 -2.82 1.80 -11.83
CA LYS A 77 -3.97 2.21 -11.01
C LYS A 77 -3.87 1.77 -9.54
N PHE A 78 -3.12 0.70 -9.27
CA PHE A 78 -2.86 0.16 -7.93
C PHE A 78 -1.54 0.65 -7.31
N ASP A 79 -0.86 1.62 -7.93
CA ASP A 79 0.37 2.20 -7.37
C ASP A 79 0.12 2.73 -5.95
N LYS A 80 0.94 2.26 -5.00
CA LYS A 80 0.91 2.65 -3.59
C LYS A 80 -0.49 2.59 -2.98
N ILE A 81 -1.30 1.60 -3.35
CA ILE A 81 -2.67 1.46 -2.85
C ILE A 81 -2.69 1.37 -1.32
N GLU A 82 -3.72 1.98 -0.74
CA GLU A 82 -3.90 2.08 0.71
C GLU A 82 -4.39 0.78 1.35
N ASP A 83 -5.10 -0.05 0.58
CA ASP A 83 -5.53 -1.39 0.98
C ASP A 83 -5.14 -2.41 -0.08
N MET A 84 -4.20 -3.28 0.27
CA MET A 84 -3.67 -4.30 -0.64
C MET A 84 -4.71 -5.37 -1.00
N ALA A 85 -5.75 -5.56 -0.18
CA ALA A 85 -6.83 -6.48 -0.49
C ALA A 85 -7.66 -6.05 -1.72
N MET A 86 -7.50 -4.80 -2.18
CA MET A 86 -8.16 -4.30 -3.39
C MET A 86 -7.39 -4.62 -4.68
N MET A 87 -6.17 -5.15 -4.60
CA MET A 87 -5.36 -5.48 -5.79
C MET A 87 -5.97 -6.63 -6.59
N THR A 88 -5.75 -6.62 -7.92
CA THR A 88 -6.16 -7.73 -8.79
C THR A 88 -5.26 -8.95 -8.62
N HIS A 89 -3.95 -8.73 -8.57
CA HIS A 89 -2.96 -9.77 -8.32
C HIS A 89 -2.46 -9.66 -6.88
N LEU A 90 -2.85 -10.61 -6.04
CA LEU A 90 -2.43 -10.67 -4.65
C LEU A 90 -1.45 -11.84 -4.46
N ASN A 91 -0.18 -11.59 -4.80
CA ASN A 91 0.92 -12.52 -4.64
C ASN A 91 2.00 -11.88 -3.73
N GLU A 92 2.97 -12.68 -3.28
CA GLU A 92 4.01 -12.21 -2.34
C GLU A 92 4.80 -11.02 -2.90
N ALA A 93 5.13 -11.04 -4.20
CA ALA A 93 5.84 -9.96 -4.86
C ALA A 93 5.02 -8.67 -4.90
N THR A 94 3.72 -8.72 -5.19
CA THR A 94 2.87 -7.51 -5.25
C THR A 94 2.70 -6.87 -3.88
N VAL A 95 2.52 -7.67 -2.84
CA VAL A 95 2.46 -7.19 -1.44
C VAL A 95 3.78 -6.54 -1.04
N LEU A 96 4.91 -7.21 -1.28
CA LEU A 96 6.25 -6.69 -0.97
C LEU A 96 6.50 -5.35 -1.67
N TYR A 97 6.25 -5.26 -2.97
CA TYR A 97 6.53 -4.06 -3.74
C TYR A 97 5.63 -2.89 -3.35
N ASN A 98 4.36 -3.12 -3.02
CA ASN A 98 3.50 -2.03 -2.55
C ASN A 98 3.99 -1.47 -1.21
N LEU A 99 4.35 -2.34 -0.26
CA LEU A 99 4.94 -1.91 1.01
C LEU A 99 6.28 -1.16 0.78
N LYS A 100 7.17 -1.71 -0.06
CA LYS A 100 8.46 -1.10 -0.41
C LYS A 100 8.31 0.28 -1.03
N GLU A 101 7.42 0.44 -2.01
CA GLU A 101 7.19 1.69 -2.73
C GLU A 101 6.44 2.73 -1.86
N ARG A 102 5.53 2.31 -0.98
CA ARG A 102 4.91 3.21 0.01
C ARG A 102 5.90 3.69 1.05
N TYR A 103 6.72 2.78 1.58
CA TYR A 103 7.77 3.09 2.55
C TYR A 103 8.83 4.04 1.98
N ALA A 104 9.30 3.80 0.76
CA ALA A 104 10.23 4.69 0.06
C ALA A 104 9.66 6.11 -0.13
N ALA A 105 8.33 6.22 -0.12
CA ALA A 105 7.60 7.48 -0.23
C ALA A 105 7.20 8.08 1.14
N TRP A 106 7.74 7.54 2.24
CA TRP A 106 7.48 7.88 3.65
C TRP A 106 6.04 7.64 4.14
N MET A 107 5.31 6.74 3.48
CA MET A 107 3.99 6.28 3.93
C MET A 107 4.14 4.93 4.64
N ILE A 108 4.20 4.95 5.97
CA ILE A 108 4.53 3.77 6.78
C ILE A 108 3.35 2.85 7.10
N TYR A 109 2.13 3.33 6.95
CA TYR A 109 0.91 2.58 7.20
C TYR A 109 0.29 2.10 5.89
N THR A 110 -0.11 0.84 5.85
CA THR A 110 -0.80 0.25 4.71
C THR A 110 -1.79 -0.79 5.22
N TYR A 111 -3.02 -0.80 4.73
CA TYR A 111 -3.95 -1.86 5.05
C TYR A 111 -3.72 -3.11 4.19
N SER A 112 -4.03 -4.27 4.77
CA SER A 112 -4.14 -5.53 4.05
C SER A 112 -5.37 -6.25 4.56
N GLY A 113 -6.54 -5.99 3.95
CA GLY A 113 -7.80 -6.51 4.47
C GLY A 113 -8.03 -5.96 5.88
N LEU A 114 -8.22 -6.80 6.90
CA LEU A 114 -8.43 -6.33 8.28
C LEU A 114 -7.17 -5.78 8.96
N PHE A 115 -5.98 -6.10 8.44
CA PHE A 115 -4.71 -5.75 9.07
C PHE A 115 -4.30 -4.31 8.76
N CYS A 116 -3.69 -3.65 9.75
CA CYS A 116 -2.96 -2.40 9.58
C CYS A 116 -1.47 -2.69 9.67
N VAL A 117 -0.80 -2.77 8.52
CA VAL A 117 0.65 -3.01 8.43
C VAL A 117 1.38 -1.71 8.71
N THR A 118 2.35 -1.75 9.62
CA THR A 118 3.20 -0.61 9.99
C THR A 118 4.66 -0.97 9.76
N VAL A 119 5.39 -0.13 9.01
CA VAL A 119 6.83 -0.29 8.79
C VAL A 119 7.59 0.73 9.63
N ASN A 120 8.58 0.30 10.43
CA ASN A 120 9.37 1.21 11.27
C ASN A 120 10.08 2.28 10.40
N PRO A 121 9.80 3.58 10.58
CA PRO A 121 10.37 4.65 9.76
C PRO A 121 11.86 4.92 10.03
N TYR A 122 12.38 4.51 11.19
CA TYR A 122 13.69 4.94 11.70
C TYR A 122 13.91 6.46 11.65
N LYS A 123 12.81 7.23 11.65
CA LYS A 123 12.78 8.68 11.49
C LYS A 123 11.53 9.23 12.15
N TRP A 124 11.65 10.40 12.77
CA TRP A 124 10.50 11.15 13.28
C TRP A 124 9.65 11.68 12.11
N LEU A 125 8.35 11.40 12.17
CA LEU A 125 7.35 11.87 11.20
C LEU A 125 6.27 12.69 11.93
N PRO A 126 5.76 13.79 11.34
CA PRO A 126 4.76 14.65 11.98
C PRO A 126 3.33 14.05 11.97
N VAL A 127 3.20 12.72 11.84
CA VAL A 127 1.91 12.02 11.70
C VAL A 127 1.18 11.78 13.03
N TYR A 128 1.79 12.16 14.15
CA TYR A 128 1.25 11.94 15.50
C TYR A 128 0.79 13.24 16.20
N ASN A 129 0.77 14.37 15.49
CA ASN A 129 0.37 15.67 16.04
C ASN A 129 -1.12 15.71 16.40
N GLN A 130 -1.50 16.64 17.28
CA GLN A 130 -2.88 16.83 17.74
C GLN A 130 -3.88 17.07 16.59
N GLU A 131 -3.46 17.84 15.59
CA GLU A 131 -4.20 18.09 14.34
C GLU A 131 -4.55 16.78 13.61
N VAL A 132 -3.63 15.80 13.58
CA VAL A 132 -3.87 14.48 12.98
C VAL A 132 -4.86 13.66 13.82
N VAL A 133 -4.76 13.71 15.15
CA VAL A 133 -5.73 13.06 16.05
C VAL A 133 -7.14 13.57 15.77
N VAL A 134 -7.32 14.89 15.71
CA VAL A 134 -8.61 15.52 15.41
C VAL A 134 -9.09 15.12 14.01
N ALA A 135 -8.18 15.06 13.03
CA ALA A 135 -8.52 14.71 11.66
C ALA A 135 -8.97 13.25 11.47
N TYR A 136 -8.61 12.32 12.36
CA TYR A 136 -9.07 10.92 12.33
C TYR A 136 -10.35 10.65 13.14
N ARG A 137 -10.72 11.56 14.05
CA ARG A 137 -11.83 11.36 14.98
C ARG A 137 -13.16 11.14 14.25
N GLY A 138 -13.85 10.05 14.58
CA GLY A 138 -15.18 9.71 14.06
C GLY A 138 -15.19 9.34 12.58
N LYS A 139 -14.02 9.09 11.97
CA LYS A 139 -13.93 8.74 10.55
C LYS A 139 -13.93 7.24 10.35
N LYS A 140 -14.75 6.80 9.40
CA LYS A 140 -14.68 5.43 8.92
C LYS A 140 -13.34 5.21 8.21
N ARG A 141 -12.85 3.98 8.27
CA ARG A 141 -11.59 3.58 7.63
C ARG A 141 -11.44 4.01 6.16
N MET A 142 -12.52 4.00 5.37
CA MET A 142 -12.48 4.41 3.95
C MET A 142 -12.42 5.93 3.74
N GLU A 143 -12.70 6.72 4.78
CA GLU A 143 -12.78 8.19 4.72
C GLU A 143 -11.46 8.87 5.07
N ALA A 144 -10.44 8.10 5.49
CA ALA A 144 -9.12 8.61 5.84
C ALA A 144 -8.01 7.66 5.34
N PRO A 145 -6.77 8.15 5.14
CA PRO A 145 -5.65 7.29 4.79
C PRO A 145 -5.35 6.23 5.87
N PRO A 146 -4.54 5.18 5.57
CA PRO A 146 -4.11 4.21 6.56
C PRO A 146 -3.36 4.87 7.72
N HIS A 147 -3.77 4.58 8.95
CA HIS A 147 -3.10 5.08 10.15
C HIS A 147 -3.53 4.29 11.39
N ILE A 148 -2.65 4.21 12.39
CA ILE A 148 -2.99 3.58 13.68
C ILE A 148 -4.15 4.28 14.40
N PHE A 149 -4.29 5.60 14.23
CA PHE A 149 -5.43 6.35 14.78
C PHE A 149 -6.76 5.94 14.17
N SER A 150 -6.78 5.50 12.91
CA SER A 150 -8.00 4.95 12.33
C SER A 150 -8.39 3.65 13.01
N VAL A 151 -7.43 2.77 13.33
CA VAL A 151 -7.68 1.53 14.08
C VAL A 151 -8.21 1.84 15.48
N SER A 152 -7.56 2.74 16.21
CA SER A 152 -7.97 3.08 17.58
C SER A 152 -9.32 3.81 17.63
N ASP A 153 -9.57 4.76 16.71
CA ASP A 153 -10.84 5.48 16.66
C ASP A 153 -11.98 4.54 16.28
N ASN A 154 -11.81 3.68 15.27
CA ASN A 154 -12.86 2.73 14.87
C ASN A 154 -13.15 1.74 16.00
N ALA A 155 -12.14 1.21 16.70
CA ALA A 155 -12.36 0.37 17.88
C ALA A 155 -13.16 1.12 18.97
N TYR A 156 -12.82 2.38 19.26
CA TYR A 156 -13.57 3.18 20.22
C TYR A 156 -15.02 3.44 19.78
N GLN A 157 -15.25 3.76 18.50
CA GLN A 157 -16.60 3.97 17.96
C GLN A 157 -17.43 2.68 17.99
N PHE A 158 -16.85 1.53 17.64
CA PHE A 158 -17.54 0.23 17.73
C PHE A 158 -17.87 -0.14 19.18
N MET A 159 -16.95 0.10 20.12
CA MET A 159 -17.23 -0.13 21.54
C MET A 159 -18.46 0.67 22.02
N LEU A 160 -18.59 1.94 21.62
CA LEU A 160 -19.73 2.78 22.01
C LEU A 160 -21.02 2.42 21.28
N THR A 161 -20.92 2.08 19.99
CA THR A 161 -22.07 1.83 19.12
C THR A 161 -22.66 0.44 19.36
N ASP A 162 -21.79 -0.57 19.34
CA ASP A 162 -22.17 -1.99 19.43
C ASP A 162 -22.29 -2.45 20.89
N ARG A 163 -21.73 -1.67 21.83
CA ARG A 163 -21.71 -1.96 23.28
C ARG A 163 -21.00 -3.28 23.61
N GLU A 164 -19.98 -3.61 22.83
CA GLU A 164 -19.16 -4.81 22.99
C GLU A 164 -17.69 -4.45 23.24
N ASN A 165 -17.00 -5.29 24.02
CA ASN A 165 -15.57 -5.13 24.28
C ASN A 165 -14.76 -5.25 22.99
N GLN A 166 -13.72 -4.43 22.86
CA GLN A 166 -12.83 -4.40 21.70
C GLN A 166 -11.40 -4.73 22.10
N SER A 167 -10.64 -5.31 21.19
CA SER A 167 -9.22 -5.62 21.38
C SER A 167 -8.42 -5.22 20.15
N VAL A 168 -7.22 -4.68 20.37
CA VAL A 168 -6.24 -4.41 19.30
C VAL A 168 -5.03 -5.31 19.54
N LEU A 169 -4.78 -6.22 18.59
CA LEU A 169 -3.65 -7.15 18.65
C LEU A 169 -2.48 -6.55 17.85
N ILE A 170 -1.34 -6.37 18.50
CA ILE A 170 -0.10 -5.86 17.90
C ILE A 170 0.93 -6.99 17.94
N THR A 171 1.48 -7.36 16.79
CA THR A 171 2.46 -8.44 16.61
C THR A 171 3.66 -7.97 15.82
#